data_AF-A0A067S7T9-F1
#
_entry.id   AF-A0A067S7T9-F1
#
_cell.length_a   1.000
_cell.length_b   1.000
_cell.length_c   1.000
_cell.angle_alpha   90.00
_cell.angle_beta   90.00
_cell.angle_gamma   90.00
#
_symmetry.space_group_name_H-M   'P 1'
#
loop_
_entity.id
_entity.type
_entity.pdbx_description
1 polymer ?
#
loop_
_entity_poly.entity_id
_entity_poly.type
_entity_poly.pdbx_seq_one_letter_code
_entity_poly.pdbx_strand_id
1 'polypeptide(L)'
;MPLISTSYSFPVFPLDVFMVIMDALASDPNILPISKLQGLISLSATCWMLVEPARKCIFRTVTIRSFVPRPTWMTPDDLPSITFETMAMVLQRNPSIAKTVRTLNCQLILRFANGLIIGNILRQFTHLRSLALMAHEHFQFSAHRYHSEDDSDQEDLFYGINEQFINWRHMAPALQDAIRTLMHLPTLTTLELGKVVNFPIEVLERSQGLHTLNLNRCRLARPFTQFSSIPSHSRQPQSVPLQVLRITPGASSNVERLKCSRFGTPILDLSQIRELSFTFTTEFDDAQLANLLAELPRLEILSVIFKGPGRYEVRPSPSSLSLAATPATREGYFLDNLRTLRIQHDVLENCYALDSLLGVSSFKELHDVEVYLMVYPGMTGNLVSNLGDFAEDLSIESKFPVLESVSISICLDEDGESSDSSEEDEEKEDREAYKEETRSVWQSLRTTELAPLSALGTVCLSYSVKEVDGNIIV
;
A
#
# COMPACT_ATOMS: atom_id res chain seq x y z
N MET A 1 10.05 44.41 -50.40
CA MET A 1 9.52 43.10 -49.96
C MET A 1 8.34 43.35 -49.03
N PRO A 2 7.10 42.96 -49.41
CA PRO A 2 5.94 43.14 -48.55
C PRO A 2 5.97 42.09 -47.42
N LEU A 3 5.87 42.54 -46.17
CA LEU A 3 5.66 41.68 -45.01
C LEU A 3 4.20 41.20 -45.04
N ILE A 4 3.99 39.93 -45.35
CA ILE A 4 2.68 39.29 -45.27
C ILE A 4 2.35 39.14 -43.78
N SER A 5 1.48 40.00 -43.27
CA SER A 5 0.89 39.86 -41.95
C SER A 5 -0.16 38.75 -42.01
N THR A 6 0.24 37.51 -41.75
CA THR A 6 -0.71 36.42 -41.53
C THR A 6 -1.18 36.50 -40.07
N SER A 7 -2.23 37.30 -39.84
CA SER A 7 -2.99 37.28 -38.60
C SER A 7 -3.82 36.00 -38.53
N TYR A 8 -3.19 34.87 -38.25
CA TYR A 8 -3.92 33.67 -37.85
C TYR A 8 -4.49 33.92 -36.46
N SER A 9 -5.82 34.05 -36.37
CA SER A 9 -6.52 34.01 -35.09
C SER A 9 -6.31 32.62 -34.50
N PHE A 10 -5.39 32.51 -33.53
CA PHE A 10 -5.28 31.29 -32.75
C PHE A 10 -6.66 30.98 -32.13
N PRO A 11 -7.14 29.73 -32.19
CA PRO A 11 -8.36 29.36 -31.51
C PRO A 11 -8.19 29.62 -30.02
N VAL A 12 -8.96 30.58 -29.49
CA VAL A 12 -9.00 30.87 -28.06
C VAL A 12 -9.94 29.85 -27.42
N PHE A 13 -9.38 28.87 -26.72
CA PHE A 13 -10.19 27.92 -25.97
C PHE A 13 -10.90 28.62 -24.80
N PRO A 14 -12.16 28.24 -24.48
CA PRO A 14 -12.83 28.67 -23.26
C PRO A 14 -12.06 28.27 -21.99
N LEU A 15 -12.18 29.07 -20.92
CA LEU A 15 -11.45 28.84 -19.65
C LEU A 15 -11.78 27.46 -19.03
N ASP A 16 -13.00 27.02 -19.19
CA ASP A 16 -13.53 25.71 -18.82
C ASP A 16 -12.80 24.54 -19.48
N VAL A 17 -12.37 24.69 -20.74
CA VAL A 17 -11.53 23.68 -21.41
C VAL A 17 -10.16 23.59 -20.73
N PHE A 18 -9.56 24.74 -20.38
CA PHE A 18 -8.29 24.75 -19.65
C PHE A 18 -8.42 24.13 -18.25
N MET A 19 -9.55 24.32 -17.56
CA MET A 19 -9.81 23.66 -16.27
C MET A 19 -9.85 22.14 -16.42
N VAL A 20 -10.51 21.62 -17.46
CA VAL A 20 -10.52 20.18 -17.75
C VAL A 20 -9.11 19.65 -18.05
N ILE A 21 -8.32 20.38 -18.84
CA ILE A 21 -6.92 19.99 -19.12
C ILE A 21 -6.08 19.96 -17.84
N MET A 22 -6.20 20.98 -16.99
CA MET A 22 -5.49 21.02 -15.71
C MET A 22 -5.91 19.90 -14.76
N ASP A 23 -7.21 19.59 -14.71
CA ASP A 23 -7.72 18.48 -13.89
C ASP A 23 -7.28 17.11 -14.44
N ALA A 24 -7.24 16.93 -15.75
CA ALA A 24 -6.72 15.72 -16.39
C ALA A 24 -5.22 15.55 -16.07
N LEU A 25 -4.42 16.60 -16.27
CA LEU A 25 -2.99 16.59 -15.99
C LEU A 25 -2.71 16.33 -14.49
N ALA A 26 -3.51 16.93 -13.59
CA ALA A 26 -3.36 16.72 -12.15
C ALA A 26 -3.79 15.31 -11.70
N SER A 27 -4.67 14.64 -12.43
CA SER A 27 -5.26 13.36 -12.04
C SER A 27 -4.67 12.15 -12.77
N ASP A 28 -3.89 12.33 -13.84
CA ASP A 28 -3.35 11.24 -14.66
C ASP A 28 -2.36 10.36 -13.89
N PRO A 29 -2.65 9.10 -13.56
CA PRO A 29 -1.73 8.26 -12.78
C PRO A 29 -0.40 7.98 -13.51
N ASN A 30 -0.35 8.10 -14.85
CA ASN A 30 0.81 7.74 -15.66
C ASN A 30 1.90 8.83 -15.71
N ILE A 31 1.57 10.07 -15.35
CA ILE A 31 2.54 11.17 -15.34
C ILE A 31 3.22 11.23 -13.97
N LEU A 32 4.55 11.30 -13.97
CA LEU A 32 5.34 11.48 -12.75
C LEU A 32 4.89 12.73 -11.97
N PRO A 33 4.79 12.68 -10.63
CA PRO A 33 4.30 13.79 -9.82
C PRO A 33 5.02 15.13 -10.07
N ILE A 34 6.34 15.07 -10.28
CA ILE A 34 7.14 16.27 -10.55
C ILE A 34 6.80 16.89 -11.92
N SER A 35 6.62 16.08 -12.95
CA SER A 35 6.23 16.53 -14.29
C SER A 35 4.83 17.15 -14.29
N LYS A 36 3.88 16.58 -13.53
CA LYS A 36 2.55 17.19 -13.30
C LYS A 36 2.69 18.58 -12.69
N LEU A 37 3.47 18.70 -11.61
CA LEU A 37 3.66 19.96 -10.92
C LEU A 37 4.30 21.01 -11.83
N GLN A 38 5.35 20.65 -12.57
CA GLN A 38 6.00 21.52 -13.55
C GLN A 38 5.04 21.97 -14.65
N GLY A 39 4.21 21.06 -15.16
CA GLY A 39 3.16 21.37 -16.14
C GLY A 39 2.16 22.40 -15.59
N LEU A 40 1.64 22.20 -14.38
CA LEU A 40 0.70 23.14 -13.75
C LEU A 40 1.34 24.49 -13.42
N ILE A 41 2.59 24.51 -12.96
CA ILE A 41 3.32 25.76 -12.72
C ILE A 41 3.50 26.51 -14.04
N SER A 42 3.90 25.81 -15.11
CA SER A 42 4.07 26.40 -16.42
C SER A 42 2.76 27.00 -16.93
N LEU A 43 1.64 26.26 -16.82
CA LEU A 43 0.31 26.76 -17.15
C LEU A 43 -0.06 27.99 -16.33
N SER A 44 0.22 28.01 -15.03
CA SER A 44 -0.04 29.17 -14.17
C SER A 44 0.78 30.41 -14.57
N ALA A 45 1.99 30.21 -15.12
CA ALA A 45 2.88 31.27 -15.56
C ALA A 45 2.52 31.83 -16.94
N THR A 46 1.76 31.09 -17.76
CA THR A 46 1.38 31.56 -19.11
C THR A 46 0.48 32.80 -19.08
N CYS A 47 -0.51 32.85 -18.18
CA CYS A 47 -1.37 34.02 -18.02
C CYS A 47 -2.09 34.07 -16.66
N TRP A 48 -2.46 35.27 -16.24
CA TRP A 48 -3.11 35.53 -14.95
C TRP A 48 -4.43 34.76 -14.74
N MET A 49 -5.21 34.54 -15.80
CA MET A 49 -6.50 33.84 -15.72
C MET A 49 -6.35 32.37 -15.29
N LEU A 50 -5.21 31.75 -15.56
CA LEU A 50 -4.94 30.35 -15.22
C LEU A 50 -4.28 30.19 -13.84
N VAL A 51 -3.85 31.28 -13.20
CA VAL A 51 -3.16 31.22 -11.90
C VAL A 51 -4.01 30.57 -10.82
N GLU A 52 -5.26 31.00 -10.62
CA GLU A 52 -6.11 30.44 -9.57
C GLU A 52 -6.57 28.99 -9.85
N PRO A 53 -7.04 28.63 -11.06
CA PRO A 53 -7.33 27.24 -11.39
C PRO A 53 -6.11 26.33 -11.24
N ALA A 54 -4.96 26.71 -11.80
CA ALA A 54 -3.73 25.93 -11.68
C ALA A 54 -3.32 25.78 -10.21
N ARG A 55 -3.42 26.84 -9.41
CA ARG A 55 -3.14 26.78 -7.96
C ARG A 55 -4.01 25.75 -7.24
N LYS A 56 -5.31 25.68 -7.55
CA LYS A 56 -6.21 24.67 -6.95
C LYS A 56 -5.74 23.25 -7.30
N CYS A 57 -5.31 23.02 -8.53
CA CYS A 57 -4.77 21.73 -8.97
C CYS A 57 -3.40 21.42 -8.33
N ILE A 58 -2.51 22.42 -8.24
CA ILE A 58 -1.18 22.30 -7.61
C ILE A 58 -1.30 21.86 -6.15
N PHE A 59 -2.17 22.53 -5.38
CA PHE A 59 -2.36 22.22 -3.95
C PHE A 59 -3.41 21.14 -3.69
N ARG A 60 -3.94 20.47 -4.72
CA ARG A 60 -4.93 19.41 -4.54
C ARG A 60 -4.36 18.24 -3.74
N THR A 61 -3.10 17.89 -4.01
CA THR A 61 -2.33 16.87 -3.29
C THR A 61 -1.11 17.54 -2.69
N VAL A 62 -0.98 17.51 -1.37
CA VAL A 62 0.15 18.11 -0.65
C VAL A 62 0.85 17.05 0.17
N THR A 63 2.15 16.92 -0.02
CA THR A 63 3.03 16.14 0.85
C THR A 63 3.79 17.09 1.76
N ILE A 64 3.57 16.99 3.06
CA ILE A 64 4.28 17.77 4.08
C ILE A 64 5.22 16.85 4.84
N ARG A 65 6.51 17.21 4.87
CA ARG A 65 7.54 16.49 5.64
C ARG A 65 7.99 17.37 6.81
N SER A 66 8.16 16.78 7.99
CA SER A 66 8.96 17.43 9.03
C SER A 66 10.40 17.62 8.51
N PHE A 67 11.07 18.72 8.90
CA PHE A 67 12.35 19.11 8.32
C PHE A 67 13.42 18.03 8.49
N VAL A 68 13.75 17.36 7.38
CA VAL A 68 14.92 16.50 7.23
C VAL A 68 15.60 16.93 5.94
N PRO A 69 16.91 17.21 5.95
CA PRO A 69 17.66 17.39 4.72
C PRO A 69 17.38 16.19 3.81
N ARG A 70 16.94 16.46 2.57
CA ARG A 70 16.77 15.41 1.58
C ARG A 70 18.10 14.64 1.47
N PRO A 71 18.11 13.31 1.60
CA PRO A 71 19.32 12.54 1.35
C PRO A 71 19.83 12.85 -0.06
N THR A 72 21.14 13.00 -0.24
CA THR A 72 21.74 13.36 -1.53
C THR A 72 21.54 12.30 -2.62
N TRP A 73 21.25 11.07 -2.23
CA TRP A 73 20.99 9.92 -3.11
C TRP A 73 19.51 9.73 -3.45
N MET A 74 18.57 10.37 -2.72
CA MET A 74 17.14 10.24 -2.99
C MET A 74 16.85 10.95 -4.31
N THR A 75 16.45 10.20 -5.33
CA THR A 75 16.21 10.73 -6.67
C THR A 75 15.23 11.90 -6.59
N PRO A 76 15.44 12.99 -7.34
CA PRO A 76 14.58 14.17 -7.37
C PRO A 76 13.08 13.87 -7.54
N ASP A 77 12.74 12.69 -8.04
CA ASP A 77 11.43 12.23 -8.50
C ASP A 77 10.44 11.84 -7.39
N ASP A 78 10.91 11.63 -6.15
CA ASP A 78 10.06 11.23 -5.03
C ASP A 78 9.20 12.38 -4.48
N LEU A 79 8.06 12.61 -5.13
CA LEU A 79 6.93 13.48 -4.73
C LEU A 79 7.33 14.87 -4.20
N PRO A 80 7.00 15.97 -4.93
CA PRO A 80 7.29 17.31 -4.45
C PRO A 80 6.68 17.50 -3.04
N SER A 81 7.54 17.78 -2.08
CA SER A 81 7.17 17.92 -0.68
C SER A 81 7.62 19.27 -0.13
N ILE A 82 6.89 19.77 0.85
CA ILE A 82 7.17 21.03 1.54
C ILE A 82 7.29 20.81 3.05
N THR A 83 7.92 21.73 3.75
CA THR A 83 7.98 21.67 5.21
C THR A 83 6.70 22.22 5.84
N PHE A 84 6.47 21.92 7.12
CA PHE A 84 5.36 22.49 7.87
C PHE A 84 5.46 24.02 7.96
N GLU A 85 6.66 24.57 8.14
CA GLU A 85 6.91 26.02 8.16
C GLU A 85 6.57 26.66 6.81
N THR A 86 6.95 26.01 5.71
CA THR A 86 6.61 26.46 4.36
C THR A 86 5.10 26.46 4.17
N MET A 87 4.42 25.38 4.58
CA MET A 87 2.97 25.32 4.50
C MET A 87 2.28 26.38 5.38
N ALA A 88 2.82 26.65 6.57
CA ALA A 88 2.32 27.72 7.43
C ALA A 88 2.41 29.09 6.74
N MET A 89 3.53 29.39 6.07
CA MET A 89 3.68 30.63 5.29
C MET A 89 2.70 30.69 4.12
N VAL A 90 2.49 29.58 3.41
CA VAL A 90 1.51 29.49 2.31
C VAL A 90 0.10 29.76 2.82
N LEU A 91 -0.30 29.12 3.92
CA LEU A 91 -1.64 29.30 4.52
C LEU A 91 -1.82 30.69 5.12
N GLN A 92 -0.77 31.29 5.70
CA GLN A 92 -0.82 32.65 6.21
C GLN A 92 -1.06 33.66 5.07
N ARG A 93 -0.41 33.46 3.92
CA ARG A 93 -0.57 34.32 2.73
C ARG A 93 -1.91 34.10 2.04
N ASN A 94 -2.38 32.85 1.98
CA ASN A 94 -3.66 32.52 1.36
C ASN A 94 -4.35 31.34 2.08
N PRO A 95 -5.19 31.62 3.10
CA PRO A 95 -5.90 30.59 3.86
C PRO A 95 -6.86 29.74 3.01
N SER A 96 -7.31 30.25 1.85
CA SER A 96 -8.23 29.50 0.99
C SER A 96 -7.60 28.22 0.41
N ILE A 97 -6.27 28.14 0.34
CA ILE A 97 -5.53 26.96 -0.09
C ILE A 97 -5.88 25.74 0.79
N ALA A 98 -6.12 25.93 2.08
CA ALA A 98 -6.50 24.81 2.96
C ALA A 98 -7.81 24.12 2.53
N LYS A 99 -8.70 24.83 1.84
CA LYS A 99 -9.96 24.29 1.30
C LYS A 99 -9.77 23.57 -0.03
N THR A 100 -8.67 23.81 -0.74
CA THR A 100 -8.38 23.17 -2.03
C THR A 100 -7.67 21.83 -1.86
N VAL A 101 -6.97 21.62 -0.73
CA VAL A 101 -6.30 20.35 -0.43
C VAL A 101 -7.32 19.23 -0.26
N ARG A 102 -7.17 18.17 -1.04
CA ARG A 102 -7.99 16.95 -1.00
C ARG A 102 -7.21 15.74 -0.52
N THR A 103 -5.92 15.67 -0.85
CA THR A 103 -5.02 14.62 -0.38
C THR A 103 -3.89 15.24 0.40
N LEU A 104 -3.73 14.82 1.65
CA LEU A 104 -2.68 15.30 2.54
C LEU A 104 -1.82 14.12 3.00
N ASN A 105 -0.55 14.13 2.60
CA ASN A 105 0.43 13.14 3.05
C ASN A 105 1.36 13.80 4.07
N CYS A 106 1.29 13.36 5.31
CA CYS A 106 2.09 13.87 6.43
C CYS A 106 3.18 12.86 6.78
N GLN A 107 4.43 13.23 6.61
CA GLN A 107 5.57 12.48 7.11
C GLN A 107 6.15 13.18 8.35
N LEU A 108 6.14 12.46 9.46
CA LEU A 108 6.32 12.99 10.80
C LEU A 108 7.51 12.33 11.52
N ILE A 109 8.35 13.11 12.21
CA ILE A 109 9.53 12.63 12.94
C ILE A 109 9.26 12.54 14.44
N LEU A 110 9.72 11.48 15.12
CA LEU A 110 9.52 11.22 16.56
C LEU A 110 9.70 12.44 17.50
N ARG A 111 10.58 13.39 17.19
CA ARG A 111 10.91 14.53 18.05
C ARG A 111 10.03 15.75 17.75
N PHE A 112 8.75 15.67 18.10
CA PHE A 112 7.77 16.75 17.84
C PHE A 112 7.82 17.92 18.84
N ALA A 113 8.98 18.57 19.01
CA ALA A 113 9.06 19.79 19.83
C ALA A 113 8.06 20.88 19.36
N ASN A 114 7.69 20.86 18.07
CA ASN A 114 6.77 21.81 17.43
C ASN A 114 5.33 21.29 17.26
N GLY A 115 4.90 20.28 18.04
CA GLY A 115 3.57 19.66 17.88
C GLY A 115 2.39 20.63 17.89
N LEU A 116 2.49 21.76 18.61
CA LEU A 116 1.48 22.82 18.62
C LEU A 116 1.35 23.51 17.24
N ILE A 117 2.47 23.88 16.62
CA ILE A 117 2.50 24.57 15.32
C ILE A 117 1.94 23.63 14.24
N ILE A 118 2.41 22.38 14.22
CA ILE A 118 1.94 21.35 13.30
C ILE A 118 0.43 21.14 13.46
N GLY A 119 -0.05 20.98 14.69
CA GLY A 119 -1.48 20.83 14.97
C GLY A 119 -2.32 22.01 14.47
N ASN A 120 -1.83 23.25 14.61
CA ASN A 120 -2.53 24.45 14.13
C ASN A 120 -2.59 24.54 12.60
N ILE A 121 -1.55 24.08 11.90
CA ILE A 121 -1.55 23.99 10.43
C ILE A 121 -2.57 22.94 9.99
N LEU A 122 -2.52 21.74 10.58
CA LEU A 122 -3.38 20.62 10.21
C LEU A 122 -4.87 20.94 10.38
N ARG A 123 -5.27 21.64 11.44
CA ARG A 123 -6.68 22.03 11.68
C ARG A 123 -7.29 22.90 10.58
N GLN A 124 -6.50 23.54 9.72
CA GLN A 124 -7.03 24.39 8.66
C GLN A 124 -7.61 23.58 7.49
N PHE A 125 -7.19 22.33 7.32
CA PHE A 125 -7.70 21.46 6.27
C PHE A 125 -9.07 20.90 6.66
N THR A 126 -10.09 21.31 5.91
CA THR A 126 -11.51 21.01 6.25
C THR A 126 -12.22 20.17 5.19
N HIS A 127 -11.54 19.89 4.08
CA HIS A 127 -12.12 19.34 2.86
C HIS A 127 -11.36 18.11 2.34
N LEU A 128 -10.54 17.50 3.21
CA LEU A 128 -9.73 16.33 2.90
C LEU A 128 -10.61 15.15 2.53
N ARG A 129 -10.16 14.41 1.52
CA ARG A 129 -10.68 13.12 1.09
C ARG A 129 -9.73 11.98 1.41
N SER A 130 -8.43 12.25 1.34
CA SER A 130 -7.38 11.31 1.70
C SER A 130 -6.39 11.93 2.69
N LEU A 131 -6.08 11.19 3.75
CA LEU A 131 -5.06 11.53 4.74
C LEU A 131 -4.11 10.34 4.88
N ALA A 132 -2.82 10.58 4.61
CA ALA A 132 -1.76 9.62 4.93
C ALA A 132 -0.91 10.18 6.07
N LEU A 133 -0.70 9.38 7.11
CA LEU A 133 0.14 9.70 8.25
C LEU A 133 1.24 8.65 8.35
N MET A 134 2.47 9.03 8.06
CA MET A 134 3.60 8.12 8.01
C MET A 134 4.74 8.59 8.90
N ALA A 135 5.45 7.66 9.53
CA ALA A 135 6.76 7.97 10.09
C ALA A 135 7.70 8.46 8.98
N HIS A 136 8.48 9.49 9.27
CA HIS A 136 9.56 9.88 8.39
C HIS A 136 10.60 8.76 8.35
N GLU A 137 10.92 8.26 7.15
CA GLU A 137 11.99 7.29 6.95
C GLU A 137 13.32 7.99 7.11
N HIS A 138 13.79 8.09 8.35
CA HIS A 138 15.18 8.44 8.61
C HIS A 138 16.00 7.15 8.58
N PHE A 139 16.96 7.11 7.68
CA PHE A 139 18.02 6.12 7.70
C PHE A 139 18.78 6.23 9.02
N GLN A 140 18.66 5.22 9.88
CA GLN A 140 19.61 5.04 10.97
C GLN A 140 20.93 4.54 10.37
N PHE A 141 21.81 5.48 10.03
CA PHE A 141 23.23 5.19 10.13
C PHE A 141 23.53 5.01 11.61
N SER A 142 23.97 3.81 12.00
CA SER A 142 24.42 3.40 13.34
C SER A 142 23.37 2.69 14.19
N ALA A 143 23.27 1.37 13.98
CA ALA A 143 22.84 0.42 15.00
C ALA A 143 23.79 0.51 16.21
N HIS A 144 23.54 1.45 17.12
CA HIS A 144 24.05 1.32 18.48
C HIS A 144 23.19 0.27 19.17
N ARG A 145 23.72 -0.95 19.25
CA ARG A 145 23.21 -2.07 20.05
C ARG A 145 23.03 -1.62 21.50
N TYR A 146 21.88 -1.05 21.82
CA TYR A 146 21.47 -0.93 23.21
C TYR A 146 20.77 -2.22 23.60
N HIS A 147 21.48 -3.03 24.38
CA HIS A 147 20.91 -4.14 25.14
C HIS A 147 19.92 -3.56 26.16
N SER A 148 18.63 -3.50 25.84
CA SER A 148 17.58 -3.28 26.84
C SER A 148 17.04 -4.64 27.27
N GLU A 149 17.52 -5.12 28.41
CA GLU A 149 16.97 -6.25 29.16
C GLU A 149 15.78 -5.73 29.97
N ASP A 150 14.54 -5.80 29.47
CA ASP A 150 13.33 -5.75 30.31
C ASP A 150 12.04 -6.13 29.54
N ASP A 151 11.75 -7.43 29.49
CA ASP A 151 10.50 -8.13 29.85
C ASP A 151 9.09 -7.63 29.44
N SER A 152 8.87 -6.90 28.35
CA SER A 152 7.52 -6.94 27.74
C SER A 152 7.51 -6.80 26.24
N ASP A 153 7.16 -7.91 25.57
CA ASP A 153 6.89 -8.06 24.14
C ASP A 153 8.13 -8.43 23.29
N GLN A 154 8.75 -9.57 23.60
CA GLN A 154 9.80 -10.21 22.79
C GLN A 154 9.34 -10.48 21.32
N GLU A 155 8.04 -10.55 21.07
CA GLU A 155 7.44 -10.61 19.73
C GLU A 155 7.75 -9.38 18.86
N ASP A 156 8.01 -8.21 19.46
CA ASP A 156 8.28 -6.99 18.72
C ASP A 156 9.64 -7.01 18.01
N LEU A 157 10.58 -7.86 18.44
CA LEU A 157 11.91 -8.02 17.84
C LEU A 157 11.85 -8.64 16.45
N PHE A 158 10.86 -9.52 16.19
CA PHE A 158 10.73 -10.26 14.94
C PHE A 158 10.33 -9.38 13.75
N TYR A 159 9.68 -8.23 14.00
CA TYR A 159 9.28 -7.29 12.94
C TYR A 159 10.37 -6.27 12.55
N GLY A 160 11.62 -6.44 13.02
CA GLY A 160 12.75 -5.59 12.64
C GLY A 160 12.73 -4.19 13.27
N ILE A 161 12.98 -4.10 14.59
CA ILE A 161 12.92 -2.89 15.44
C ILE A 161 13.82 -1.70 14.98
N ASN A 162 14.62 -1.84 13.92
CA ASN A 162 15.43 -0.73 13.39
C ASN A 162 14.59 0.37 12.71
N GLU A 163 13.29 0.15 12.49
CA GLU A 163 12.42 1.15 11.89
C GLU A 163 11.96 2.23 12.89
N GLN A 164 11.96 3.48 12.44
CA GLN A 164 11.42 4.58 13.21
C GLN A 164 9.89 4.54 13.16
N PHE A 165 9.26 4.34 14.31
CA PHE A 165 7.80 4.41 14.46
C PHE A 165 7.38 5.72 15.12
N ILE A 166 6.26 6.28 14.67
CA ILE A 166 5.62 7.35 15.42
C ILE A 166 4.81 6.74 16.56
N ASN A 167 5.20 7.02 17.79
CA ASN A 167 4.39 6.61 18.94
C ASN A 167 3.25 7.59 19.17
N TRP A 168 2.02 7.16 18.85
CA TRP A 168 0.82 7.99 18.99
C TRP A 168 0.70 8.57 20.40
N ARG A 169 0.93 7.76 21.45
CA ARG A 169 0.82 8.18 22.86
C ARG A 169 1.79 9.31 23.24
N HIS A 170 2.93 9.41 22.55
CA HIS A 170 3.95 10.42 22.82
C HIS A 170 3.81 11.67 21.92
N MET A 171 2.88 11.67 20.96
CA MET A 171 2.57 12.88 20.21
C MET A 171 2.05 13.98 21.13
N ALA A 172 2.38 15.24 20.84
CA ALA A 172 1.82 16.38 21.57
C ALA A 172 0.28 16.36 21.49
N PRO A 173 -0.46 16.65 22.59
CA PRO A 173 -1.92 16.60 22.60
C PRO A 173 -2.57 17.45 21.49
N ALA A 174 -2.04 18.65 21.24
CA ALA A 174 -2.53 19.52 20.17
C ALA A 174 -2.43 18.89 18.77
N LEU A 175 -1.40 18.07 18.53
CA LEU A 175 -1.21 17.34 17.28
C LEU A 175 -2.19 16.15 17.19
N GLN A 176 -2.32 15.36 18.25
CA GLN A 176 -3.29 14.27 18.33
C GLN A 176 -4.73 14.77 18.06
N ASP A 177 -5.11 15.89 18.67
CA ASP A 177 -6.42 16.50 18.50
C ASP A 177 -6.64 16.99 17.07
N ALA A 178 -5.62 17.59 16.46
CA ALA A 178 -5.68 18.01 15.07
C ALA A 178 -5.87 16.81 14.13
N ILE A 179 -5.08 15.76 14.29
CA ILE A 179 -5.19 14.53 13.48
C ILE A 179 -6.56 13.88 13.68
N ARG A 180 -7.04 13.78 14.93
CA ARG A 180 -8.39 13.27 15.24
C ARG A 180 -9.47 14.08 14.53
N THR A 181 -9.36 15.41 14.54
CA THR A 181 -10.29 16.30 13.84
C THR A 181 -10.30 16.02 12.34
N LEU A 182 -9.13 15.81 11.73
CA LEU A 182 -9.01 15.46 10.32
C LEU A 182 -9.63 14.09 9.99
N MET A 183 -9.39 13.09 10.84
CA MET A 183 -9.97 11.75 10.72
C MET A 183 -11.49 11.74 10.82
N HIS A 184 -12.07 12.72 11.52
CA HIS A 184 -13.53 12.85 11.71
C HIS A 184 -14.19 13.74 10.65
N LEU A 185 -13.44 14.21 9.65
CA LEU A 185 -14.04 14.97 8.55
C LEU A 185 -15.01 14.06 7.77
N PRO A 186 -16.26 14.50 7.51
CA PRO A 186 -17.24 13.71 6.78
C PRO A 186 -16.84 13.49 5.31
N THR A 187 -15.91 14.30 4.79
CA THR A 187 -15.38 14.17 3.44
C THR A 187 -14.25 13.17 3.32
N LEU A 188 -13.68 12.69 4.45
CA LEU A 188 -12.54 11.79 4.45
C LEU A 188 -12.99 10.37 4.11
N THR A 189 -12.56 9.89 2.96
CA THR A 189 -12.88 8.56 2.43
C THR A 189 -11.73 7.57 2.55
N THR A 190 -10.50 8.06 2.63
CA THR A 190 -9.27 7.25 2.65
C THR A 190 -8.37 7.69 3.80
N LEU A 191 -7.94 6.71 4.60
CA LEU A 191 -6.97 6.91 5.67
C LEU A 191 -5.82 5.92 5.52
N GLU A 192 -4.60 6.42 5.54
CA GLU A 192 -3.38 5.62 5.57
C GLU A 192 -2.57 5.91 6.83
N LEU A 193 -2.19 4.85 7.54
CA LEU A 193 -1.37 4.89 8.74
C LEU A 193 -0.12 4.04 8.52
N GLY A 194 1.02 4.70 8.33
CA GLY A 194 2.31 4.07 8.10
C GLY A 194 3.23 4.18 9.31
N LYS A 195 3.71 3.05 9.84
CA LYS A 195 4.69 2.99 10.94
C LYS A 195 4.26 3.80 12.17
N VAL A 196 2.97 3.73 12.54
CA VAL A 196 2.41 4.36 13.76
C VAL A 196 2.19 3.29 14.82
N VAL A 197 2.74 3.45 16.02
CA VAL A 197 2.54 2.53 17.15
C VAL A 197 1.64 3.11 18.23
N ASN A 198 0.98 2.23 18.97
CA ASN A 198 0.00 2.57 20.00
C ASN A 198 -1.16 3.41 19.47
N PHE A 199 -1.59 3.19 18.23
CA PHE A 199 -2.69 3.92 17.62
C PHE A 199 -4.06 3.47 18.21
N PRO A 200 -4.82 4.36 18.88
CA PRO A 200 -6.10 3.99 19.49
C PRO A 200 -7.18 3.85 18.42
N ILE A 201 -7.69 2.63 18.22
CA ILE A 201 -8.72 2.32 17.22
C ILE A 201 -10.02 3.10 17.44
N GLU A 202 -10.30 3.51 18.68
CA GLU A 202 -11.46 4.32 19.05
C GLU A 202 -11.47 5.70 18.36
N VAL A 203 -10.33 6.16 17.87
CA VAL A 203 -10.25 7.37 17.05
C VAL A 203 -11.03 7.22 15.74
N LEU A 204 -11.20 6.01 15.22
CA LEU A 204 -11.93 5.75 13.97
C LEU A 204 -13.45 5.74 14.16
N GLU A 205 -13.98 5.64 15.38
CA GLU A 205 -15.43 5.49 15.65
C GLU A 205 -16.31 6.59 15.03
N ARG A 206 -15.76 7.79 14.82
CA ARG A 206 -16.51 8.92 14.22
C ARG A 206 -16.23 9.13 12.73
N SER A 207 -15.41 8.28 12.12
CA SER A 207 -15.02 8.37 10.71
C SER A 207 -16.07 7.74 9.79
N GLN A 208 -17.32 8.24 9.84
CA GLN A 208 -18.47 7.62 9.14
C GLN A 208 -18.35 7.61 7.61
N GLY A 209 -17.55 8.51 7.03
CA GLY A 209 -17.29 8.57 5.58
C GLY A 209 -16.12 7.70 5.12
N LEU A 210 -15.43 7.02 6.04
CA LEU A 210 -14.23 6.27 5.72
C LEU A 210 -14.59 4.96 5.00
N HIS A 211 -14.03 4.78 3.79
CA HIS A 211 -14.25 3.60 2.96
C HIS A 211 -12.98 2.77 2.78
N THR A 212 -11.81 3.42 2.75
CA THR A 212 -10.51 2.79 2.55
C THR A 212 -9.63 3.02 3.76
N LEU A 213 -9.16 1.93 4.38
CA LEU A 213 -8.19 1.97 5.46
C LEU A 213 -6.92 1.22 5.04
N ASN A 214 -5.78 1.91 5.08
CA ASN A 214 -4.46 1.34 4.82
C ASN A 214 -3.62 1.38 6.10
N LEU A 215 -3.22 0.21 6.60
CA LEU A 215 -2.40 0.02 7.79
C LEU A 215 -1.06 -0.56 7.38
N ASN A 216 -0.06 0.29 7.17
CA ASN A 216 1.27 -0.15 6.80
C ASN A 216 2.18 -0.20 8.04
N ARG A 217 2.41 -1.39 8.58
CA ARG A 217 3.18 -1.61 9.83
C ARG A 217 2.66 -0.74 10.98
N CYS A 218 1.37 -0.46 11.01
CA CYS A 218 0.74 0.26 12.12
C CYS A 218 0.46 -0.72 13.27
N ARG A 219 0.79 -0.38 14.51
CA ARG A 219 0.42 -1.15 15.71
C ARG A 219 -0.71 -0.45 16.43
N LEU A 220 -1.90 -1.05 16.39
CA LEU A 220 -3.06 -0.55 17.11
C LEU A 220 -2.79 -0.63 18.62
N ALA A 221 -3.35 0.24 19.46
CA ALA A 221 -3.23 0.15 20.92
C ALA A 221 -4.11 -0.97 21.47
N ARG A 222 -3.73 -1.57 22.62
CA ARG A 222 -4.68 -2.40 23.39
C ARG A 222 -5.84 -1.51 23.85
N PRO A 223 -7.10 -1.93 23.67
CA PRO A 223 -8.25 -1.18 24.15
C PRO A 223 -8.12 -1.00 25.66
N PHE A 224 -8.38 0.22 26.14
CA PHE A 224 -8.37 0.45 27.58
C PHE A 224 -9.58 -0.28 28.18
N THR A 225 -9.34 -1.35 28.93
CA THR A 225 -10.37 -2.10 29.68
C THR A 225 -10.97 -1.30 30.84
N GLN A 226 -10.66 -0.01 30.96
CA GLN A 226 -11.28 0.86 31.93
C GLN A 226 -12.70 1.18 31.49
N PHE A 227 -13.62 0.32 31.93
CA PHE A 227 -15.07 0.52 31.94
C PHE A 227 -15.42 1.78 32.72
N SER A 228 -15.20 2.95 32.12
CA SER A 228 -15.79 4.18 32.58
C SER A 228 -17.29 4.06 32.29
N SER A 229 -18.09 4.12 33.36
CA SER A 229 -19.55 4.07 33.29
C SER A 229 -20.04 5.19 32.36
N ILE A 230 -20.53 4.80 31.19
CA ILE A 230 -20.99 5.75 30.17
C ILE A 230 -22.30 6.38 30.64
N PRO A 231 -22.44 7.72 30.53
CA PRO A 231 -23.72 8.36 30.75
C PRO A 231 -24.77 7.79 29.80
N SER A 232 -25.95 7.43 30.33
CA SER A 232 -27.06 6.75 29.64
C SER A 232 -27.67 7.47 28.43
N HIS A 233 -27.08 8.59 28.00
CA HIS A 233 -27.58 9.47 26.94
C HIS A 233 -26.63 9.59 25.73
N SER A 234 -25.52 8.85 25.69
CA SER A 234 -24.68 8.84 24.49
C SER A 234 -25.37 8.08 23.36
N ARG A 235 -25.53 8.73 22.21
CA ARG A 235 -25.97 8.15 20.94
C ARG A 235 -25.24 6.82 20.71
N GLN A 236 -25.98 5.76 20.36
CA GLN A 236 -25.38 4.45 20.11
C GLN A 236 -24.23 4.59 19.08
N PRO A 237 -23.05 4.03 19.36
CA PRO A 237 -21.96 3.97 18.39
C PRO A 237 -22.48 3.36 17.08
N GLN A 238 -22.15 3.98 15.95
CA GLN A 238 -22.36 3.39 14.64
C GLN A 238 -21.03 2.83 14.17
N SER A 239 -21.04 1.60 13.67
CA SER A 239 -19.85 0.98 13.10
C SER A 239 -19.47 1.67 11.79
N VAL A 240 -18.18 1.77 11.50
CA VAL A 240 -17.67 2.38 10.27
C VAL A 240 -17.73 1.35 9.12
N PRO A 241 -18.49 1.60 8.04
CA PRO A 241 -18.65 0.66 6.94
C PRO A 241 -17.45 0.70 5.98
N LEU A 242 -16.39 -0.03 6.32
CA LEU A 242 -15.21 -0.15 5.47
C LEU A 242 -15.48 -1.03 4.24
N GLN A 243 -14.97 -0.60 3.09
CA GLN A 243 -15.08 -1.35 1.83
C GLN A 243 -13.73 -1.92 1.38
N VAL A 244 -12.66 -1.19 1.64
CA VAL A 244 -11.30 -1.57 1.24
C VAL A 244 -10.40 -1.56 2.48
N LEU A 245 -9.76 -2.68 2.75
CA LEU A 245 -8.76 -2.82 3.81
C LEU A 245 -7.43 -3.22 3.19
N ARG A 246 -6.38 -2.46 3.49
CA ARG A 246 -5.01 -2.79 3.12
C ARG A 246 -4.20 -2.91 4.40
N ILE A 247 -3.49 -4.02 4.59
CA ILE A 247 -2.77 -4.28 5.82
C ILE A 247 -1.40 -4.91 5.51
N THR A 248 -0.37 -4.24 5.99
CA THR A 248 0.94 -4.81 6.26
C THR A 248 1.04 -4.91 7.77
N PRO A 249 0.93 -6.11 8.37
CA PRO A 249 0.94 -6.25 9.82
C PRO A 249 2.18 -5.60 10.44
N GLY A 250 1.97 -4.89 11.54
CA GLY A 250 3.05 -4.35 12.37
C GLY A 250 3.25 -5.12 13.67
N ALA A 251 2.30 -5.99 14.01
CA ALA A 251 2.28 -6.84 15.21
C ALA A 251 1.31 -8.01 15.00
N SER A 252 1.53 -9.11 15.74
CA SER A 252 0.72 -10.34 15.77
C SER A 252 -0.74 -10.13 16.18
N SER A 253 -1.00 -9.06 16.94
CA SER A 253 -2.33 -8.74 17.52
C SER A 253 -3.11 -7.69 16.73
N ASN A 254 -2.65 -7.29 15.55
CA ASN A 254 -3.32 -6.24 14.77
C ASN A 254 -4.73 -6.63 14.34
N VAL A 255 -4.90 -7.84 13.79
CA VAL A 255 -6.21 -8.32 13.33
C VAL A 255 -7.20 -8.46 14.49
N GLU A 256 -6.75 -9.00 15.63
CA GLU A 256 -7.58 -9.08 16.84
C GLU A 256 -8.03 -7.67 17.28
N ARG A 257 -7.12 -6.70 17.25
CA ARG A 257 -7.43 -5.31 17.62
C ARG A 257 -8.39 -4.63 16.62
N LEU A 258 -8.40 -5.01 15.35
CA LEU A 258 -9.41 -4.54 14.38
C LEU A 258 -10.83 -5.00 14.74
N LYS A 259 -10.95 -6.16 15.39
CA LYS A 259 -12.24 -6.70 15.88
C LYS A 259 -12.71 -6.04 17.19
N CYS A 260 -11.99 -5.04 17.69
CA CYS A 260 -12.38 -4.35 18.92
C CYS A 260 -13.79 -3.77 18.82
N SER A 261 -14.55 -4.03 19.89
CA SER A 261 -15.92 -3.57 20.02
C SER A 261 -16.04 -2.59 21.17
N ARG A 262 -16.81 -1.51 20.96
CA ARG A 262 -17.18 -0.56 22.00
C ARG A 262 -18.64 -0.79 22.36
N PHE A 263 -18.90 -1.19 23.60
CA PHE A 263 -20.26 -1.49 24.09
C PHE A 263 -20.96 -2.59 23.28
N GLY A 264 -20.20 -3.60 22.88
CA GLY A 264 -20.68 -4.73 22.07
C GLY A 264 -20.91 -4.38 20.60
N THR A 265 -20.68 -3.13 20.17
CA THR A 265 -20.73 -2.74 18.76
C THR A 265 -19.32 -2.69 18.19
N PRO A 266 -19.01 -3.37 17.09
CA PRO A 266 -17.69 -3.29 16.46
C PRO A 266 -17.42 -1.86 16.00
N ILE A 267 -16.20 -1.36 16.23
CA ILE A 267 -15.82 0.00 15.79
C ILE A 267 -15.77 0.06 14.25
N LEU A 268 -15.25 -0.99 13.63
CA LEU A 268 -15.17 -1.16 12.19
C LEU A 268 -16.08 -2.31 11.76
N ASP A 269 -16.94 -2.07 10.78
CA ASP A 269 -17.81 -3.11 10.22
C ASP A 269 -17.05 -3.84 9.11
N LEU A 270 -16.37 -4.92 9.48
CA LEU A 270 -15.58 -5.74 8.55
C LEU A 270 -16.48 -6.51 7.57
N SER A 271 -17.77 -6.67 7.87
CA SER A 271 -18.71 -7.43 7.03
C SER A 271 -18.98 -6.80 5.66
N GLN A 272 -18.64 -5.51 5.51
CA GLN A 272 -18.84 -4.74 4.28
C GLN A 272 -17.60 -4.68 3.38
N ILE A 273 -16.47 -5.24 3.83
CA ILE A 273 -15.22 -5.22 3.06
C ILE A 273 -15.38 -6.11 1.82
N ARG A 274 -15.04 -5.51 0.68
CA ARG A 274 -15.03 -6.15 -0.64
C ARG A 274 -13.63 -6.37 -1.18
N GLU A 275 -12.69 -5.49 -0.82
CA GLU A 275 -11.29 -5.61 -1.22
C GLU A 275 -10.39 -5.71 0.02
N LEU A 276 -9.63 -6.81 0.10
CA LEU A 276 -8.57 -6.99 1.08
C LEU A 276 -7.23 -7.06 0.35
N SER A 277 -6.28 -6.22 0.75
CA SER A 277 -4.87 -6.38 0.41
C SER A 277 -4.09 -6.72 1.68
N PHE A 278 -3.40 -7.85 1.70
CA PHE A 278 -2.66 -8.33 2.86
C PHE A 278 -1.20 -8.61 2.48
N THR A 279 -0.25 -7.99 3.19
CA THR A 279 1.17 -8.16 2.96
C THR A 279 1.81 -9.01 4.04
N PHE A 280 2.33 -10.17 3.66
CA PHE A 280 3.12 -11.04 4.50
C PHE A 280 4.51 -10.46 4.73
N THR A 281 4.89 -10.38 6.00
CA THR A 281 6.19 -9.92 6.48
C THR A 281 6.85 -10.90 7.43
N THR A 282 6.05 -11.73 8.11
CA THR A 282 6.50 -12.76 9.04
C THR A 282 5.62 -14.00 8.92
N GLU A 283 6.09 -15.14 9.43
CA GLU A 283 5.32 -16.40 9.49
C GLU A 283 4.05 -16.30 10.38
N PHE A 284 3.99 -15.32 11.29
CA PHE A 284 2.81 -15.12 12.15
C PHE A 284 1.63 -14.48 11.42
N ASP A 285 1.89 -13.94 10.22
CA ASP A 285 0.88 -13.21 9.46
C ASP A 285 -0.19 -14.16 8.86
N ASP A 286 0.11 -15.46 8.73
CA ASP A 286 -0.84 -16.48 8.23
C ASP A 286 -2.06 -16.62 9.14
N ALA A 287 -1.81 -16.78 10.45
CA ALA A 287 -2.87 -16.87 11.44
C ALA A 287 -3.70 -15.57 11.50
N GLN A 288 -3.07 -14.42 11.27
CA GLN A 288 -3.76 -13.14 11.19
C GLN A 288 -4.67 -13.05 9.95
N LEU A 289 -4.18 -13.45 8.77
CA LEU A 289 -4.99 -13.47 7.56
C LEU A 289 -6.17 -14.43 7.71
N ALA A 290 -5.96 -15.65 8.20
CA ALA A 290 -7.03 -16.62 8.42
C ALA A 290 -8.11 -16.08 9.37
N ASN A 291 -7.69 -15.47 10.49
CA ASN A 291 -8.59 -14.82 11.43
C ASN A 291 -9.35 -13.64 10.83
N LEU A 292 -8.73 -12.90 9.92
CA LEU A 292 -9.34 -11.76 9.24
C LEU A 292 -10.39 -12.24 8.23
N LEU A 293 -10.04 -13.18 7.35
CA LEU A 293 -10.92 -13.72 6.31
C LEU A 293 -12.22 -14.29 6.87
N ALA A 294 -12.20 -14.87 8.07
CA ALA A 294 -13.39 -15.37 8.76
C ALA A 294 -14.46 -14.28 9.01
N GLU A 295 -14.10 -12.99 9.00
CA GLU A 295 -15.02 -11.86 9.23
C GLU A 295 -15.44 -11.14 7.93
N LEU A 296 -15.02 -11.63 6.74
CA LEU A 296 -15.20 -10.94 5.46
C LEU A 296 -16.16 -11.70 4.52
N PRO A 297 -17.44 -11.88 4.88
CA PRO A 297 -18.39 -12.67 4.09
C PRO A 297 -18.67 -12.07 2.70
N ARG A 298 -18.32 -10.80 2.45
CA ARG A 298 -18.55 -10.08 1.18
C ARG A 298 -17.25 -9.82 0.40
N LEU A 299 -16.18 -10.52 0.73
CA LEU A 299 -14.89 -10.34 0.06
C LEU A 299 -15.01 -10.74 -1.42
N GLU A 300 -14.75 -9.78 -2.31
CA GLU A 300 -14.80 -9.94 -3.77
C GLU A 300 -13.37 -9.99 -4.36
N ILE A 301 -12.43 -9.24 -3.78
CA ILE A 301 -11.04 -9.12 -4.24
C ILE A 301 -10.10 -9.39 -3.08
N LEU A 302 -9.23 -10.38 -3.23
CA LEU A 302 -8.15 -10.68 -2.30
C LEU A 302 -6.82 -10.46 -2.99
N SER A 303 -6.00 -9.55 -2.48
CA SER A 303 -4.62 -9.34 -2.90
C SER A 303 -3.68 -9.77 -1.80
N VAL A 304 -2.82 -10.74 -2.09
CA VAL A 304 -1.81 -11.24 -1.17
C VAL A 304 -0.43 -10.86 -1.68
N ILE A 305 0.37 -10.23 -0.84
CA ILE A 305 1.71 -9.75 -1.19
C ILE A 305 2.73 -10.42 -0.27
N PHE A 306 3.64 -11.20 -0.82
CA PHE A 306 4.72 -11.84 -0.08
C PHE A 306 5.99 -11.02 -0.24
N LYS A 307 6.33 -10.25 0.80
CA LYS A 307 7.62 -9.57 0.86
C LYS A 307 8.64 -10.56 1.41
N GLY A 308 9.70 -10.82 0.64
CA GLY A 308 10.73 -11.78 1.02
C GLY A 308 11.32 -11.46 2.39
N PRO A 309 11.59 -12.46 3.24
CA PRO A 309 12.30 -12.24 4.48
C PRO A 309 13.68 -11.71 4.11
N GLY A 310 14.05 -10.54 4.62
CA GLY A 310 15.44 -10.10 4.53
C GLY A 310 16.33 -11.11 5.24
N ARG A 311 16.97 -12.02 4.50
CA ARG A 311 18.05 -12.93 4.95
C ARG A 311 17.76 -13.90 6.11
N TYR A 312 16.51 -14.08 6.54
CA TYR A 312 16.21 -15.02 7.63
C TYR A 312 15.69 -16.34 7.05
N GLU A 313 16.60 -17.32 6.91
CA GLU A 313 16.31 -18.74 6.61
C GLU A 313 15.56 -19.44 7.76
N VAL A 314 14.46 -18.85 8.24
CA VAL A 314 13.60 -19.55 9.19
C VAL A 314 12.77 -20.52 8.37
N ARG A 315 13.21 -21.76 8.30
CA ARG A 315 12.45 -22.86 7.70
C ARG A 315 11.13 -22.99 8.47
N PRO A 316 9.97 -22.68 7.88
CA PRO A 316 8.71 -22.72 8.60
C PRO A 316 8.48 -24.14 9.11
N SER A 317 7.99 -24.25 10.34
CA SER A 317 7.60 -25.56 10.88
C SER A 317 6.42 -26.09 10.04
N PRO A 318 6.42 -27.37 9.61
CA PRO A 318 5.33 -27.95 8.82
C PRO A 318 3.94 -27.89 9.50
N SER A 319 3.90 -27.51 10.79
CA SER A 319 2.67 -27.36 11.58
C SER A 319 2.04 -25.96 11.55
N SER A 320 2.74 -24.92 11.07
CA SER A 320 2.29 -23.52 11.25
C SER A 320 1.40 -22.97 10.13
N LEU A 321 1.34 -23.61 8.97
CA LEU A 321 0.85 -22.96 7.73
C LEU A 321 -0.58 -23.32 7.32
N SER A 322 -1.25 -24.24 8.00
CA SER A 322 -2.54 -24.70 7.52
C SER A 322 -3.64 -23.67 7.82
N LEU A 323 -3.91 -22.77 6.88
CA LEU A 323 -5.18 -22.01 6.79
C LEU A 323 -6.36 -22.98 6.97
N ALA A 324 -6.26 -24.20 6.42
CA ALA A 324 -7.24 -25.29 6.54
C ALA A 324 -7.37 -25.93 7.94
N ALA A 325 -6.45 -25.67 8.88
CA ALA A 325 -6.51 -26.24 10.24
C ALA A 325 -7.35 -25.40 11.20
N THR A 326 -7.68 -24.15 10.87
CA THR A 326 -8.60 -23.39 11.71
C THR A 326 -10.02 -23.97 11.59
N PRO A 327 -10.73 -24.22 12.70
CA PRO A 327 -12.06 -24.83 12.66
C PRO A 327 -13.08 -23.98 11.89
N ALA A 328 -12.84 -22.66 11.76
CA ALA A 328 -13.63 -21.77 10.92
C ALA A 328 -13.46 -22.12 9.43
N THR A 329 -12.24 -22.31 8.92
CA THR A 329 -12.03 -22.61 7.48
C THR A 329 -12.55 -23.97 7.06
N ARG A 330 -12.75 -24.91 8.00
CA ARG A 330 -13.43 -26.19 7.72
C ARG A 330 -14.87 -26.03 7.25
N GLU A 331 -15.53 -24.92 7.57
CA GLU A 331 -16.89 -24.66 7.09
C GLU A 331 -16.90 -24.10 5.67
N GLY A 332 -15.77 -23.65 5.11
CA GLY A 332 -15.63 -23.41 3.67
C GLY A 332 -16.38 -22.21 3.07
N TYR A 333 -17.05 -21.37 3.88
CA TYR A 333 -17.97 -20.34 3.35
C TYR A 333 -17.35 -18.94 3.14
N PHE A 334 -16.15 -18.66 3.64
CA PHE A 334 -15.67 -17.25 3.69
C PHE A 334 -15.18 -16.69 2.35
N LEU A 335 -14.82 -17.56 1.39
CA LEU A 335 -14.33 -17.16 0.07
C LEU A 335 -15.34 -17.49 -1.05
N ASP A 336 -16.58 -17.84 -0.70
CA ASP A 336 -17.64 -18.18 -1.66
C ASP A 336 -17.94 -17.03 -2.64
N ASN A 337 -17.70 -15.78 -2.22
CA ASN A 337 -17.93 -14.57 -3.03
C ASN A 337 -16.66 -14.02 -3.70
N LEU A 338 -15.51 -14.68 -3.53
CA LEU A 338 -14.24 -14.19 -4.05
C LEU A 338 -14.25 -14.28 -5.58
N ARG A 339 -14.09 -13.15 -6.26
CA ARG A 339 -14.10 -13.03 -7.73
C ARG A 339 -12.71 -12.91 -8.32
N THR A 340 -11.83 -12.19 -7.62
CA THR A 340 -10.46 -11.93 -8.08
C THR A 340 -9.47 -12.26 -6.98
N LEU A 341 -8.49 -13.11 -7.31
CA LEU A 341 -7.34 -13.40 -6.47
C LEU A 341 -6.09 -12.80 -7.11
N ARG A 342 -5.43 -11.90 -6.40
CA ARG A 342 -4.13 -11.34 -6.79
C ARG A 342 -3.05 -11.86 -5.87
N ILE A 343 -1.99 -12.36 -6.45
CA ILE A 343 -0.81 -12.86 -5.76
C ILE A 343 0.38 -12.04 -6.26
N GLN A 344 1.06 -11.36 -5.34
CA GLN A 344 2.32 -10.70 -5.62
C GLN A 344 3.40 -11.38 -4.77
N HIS A 345 4.48 -11.83 -5.39
CA HIS A 345 5.53 -12.55 -4.70
C HIS A 345 6.89 -11.94 -5.04
N ASP A 346 7.62 -11.43 -4.04
CA ASP A 346 8.94 -10.83 -4.28
C ASP A 346 10.05 -11.90 -4.41
N VAL A 347 9.96 -13.05 -3.72
CA VAL A 347 10.97 -14.15 -3.77
C VAL A 347 10.32 -15.54 -3.62
N LEU A 348 10.25 -16.38 -4.66
CA LEU A 348 9.49 -17.67 -4.65
C LEU A 348 9.86 -18.72 -3.58
N GLU A 349 10.82 -18.46 -2.70
CA GLU A 349 11.16 -19.36 -1.59
C GLU A 349 9.98 -19.63 -0.63
N ASN A 350 8.90 -18.84 -0.70
CA ASN A 350 7.73 -18.93 0.19
C ASN A 350 6.41 -19.39 -0.47
N CYS A 351 6.47 -20.23 -1.50
CA CYS A 351 5.25 -20.72 -2.19
C CYS A 351 4.28 -21.51 -1.28
N TYR A 352 4.72 -22.00 -0.12
CA TYR A 352 3.87 -22.76 0.81
C TYR A 352 2.62 -22.02 1.30
N ALA A 353 2.65 -20.68 1.33
CA ALA A 353 1.49 -19.88 1.71
C ALA A 353 0.43 -19.87 0.60
N LEU A 354 0.85 -20.05 -0.68
CA LEU A 354 -0.06 -20.27 -1.80
C LEU A 354 -0.73 -21.62 -1.68
N ASP A 355 0.01 -22.69 -1.38
CA ASP A 355 -0.56 -24.03 -1.18
C ASP A 355 -1.63 -24.00 -0.07
N SER A 356 -1.40 -23.19 0.96
CA SER A 356 -2.31 -23.02 2.09
C SER A 356 -3.57 -22.24 1.71
N LEU A 357 -3.44 -21.21 0.87
CA LEU A 357 -4.57 -20.44 0.34
C LEU A 357 -5.37 -21.26 -0.68
N LEU A 358 -4.68 -22.02 -1.53
CA LEU A 358 -5.27 -22.93 -2.50
C LEU A 358 -5.80 -24.20 -1.83
N GLY A 359 -5.42 -24.53 -0.59
CA GLY A 359 -5.96 -25.69 0.13
C GLY A 359 -7.46 -25.62 0.43
N VAL A 360 -8.13 -24.51 0.11
CA VAL A 360 -9.58 -24.36 0.17
C VAL A 360 -10.25 -25.30 -0.82
N SER A 361 -11.33 -25.96 -0.39
CA SER A 361 -11.98 -27.03 -1.16
C SER A 361 -12.64 -26.57 -2.45
N SER A 362 -13.12 -25.32 -2.52
CA SER A 362 -13.78 -24.76 -3.70
C SER A 362 -13.84 -23.23 -3.66
N PHE A 363 -13.72 -22.62 -4.83
CA PHE A 363 -13.91 -21.21 -5.11
C PHE A 363 -15.01 -21.04 -6.16
N LYS A 364 -16.27 -20.94 -5.70
CA LYS A 364 -17.45 -20.99 -6.58
C LYS A 364 -17.57 -19.81 -7.55
N GLU A 365 -17.12 -18.63 -7.13
CA GLU A 365 -17.30 -17.37 -7.87
C GLU A 365 -15.97 -16.78 -8.37
N LEU A 366 -14.85 -17.52 -8.30
CA LEU A 366 -13.53 -17.02 -8.68
C LEU A 366 -13.38 -17.03 -10.20
N HIS A 367 -13.39 -15.85 -10.80
CA HIS A 367 -13.26 -15.65 -12.24
C HIS A 367 -11.81 -15.38 -12.66
N ASP A 368 -11.08 -14.62 -11.84
CA ASP A 368 -9.79 -14.06 -12.23
C ASP A 368 -8.69 -14.40 -11.21
N VAL A 369 -7.56 -14.90 -11.70
CA VAL A 369 -6.34 -15.08 -10.92
C VAL A 369 -5.21 -14.28 -11.57
N GLU A 370 -4.68 -13.31 -10.84
CA GLU A 370 -3.53 -12.50 -11.27
C GLU A 370 -2.33 -12.86 -10.40
N VAL A 371 -1.23 -13.27 -11.02
CA VAL A 371 0.03 -13.60 -10.34
C VAL A 371 1.12 -12.68 -10.85
N TYR A 372 1.77 -11.98 -9.95
CA TYR A 372 2.96 -11.19 -10.19
C TYR A 372 4.13 -11.80 -9.41
N LEU A 373 5.17 -12.23 -10.13
CA LEU A 373 6.35 -12.85 -9.55
C LEU A 373 7.55 -11.96 -9.83
N MET A 374 8.28 -11.55 -8.80
CA MET A 374 9.63 -11.01 -8.96
C MET A 374 10.60 -12.17 -8.80
N VAL A 375 11.51 -12.35 -9.76
CA VAL A 375 12.37 -13.54 -9.80
C VAL A 375 13.81 -13.16 -10.11
N TYR A 376 14.72 -13.77 -9.37
CA TYR A 376 16.15 -13.63 -9.57
C TYR A 376 16.69 -14.72 -10.51
N PRO A 377 17.77 -14.44 -11.24
CA PRO A 377 18.37 -15.37 -12.20
C PRO A 377 18.61 -16.80 -11.65
N GLY A 378 19.07 -16.90 -10.41
CA GLY A 378 19.36 -18.18 -9.75
C GLY A 378 18.14 -19.01 -9.32
N MET A 379 16.91 -18.48 -9.42
CA MET A 379 15.69 -19.14 -8.92
C MET A 379 14.84 -19.81 -10.01
N THR A 380 15.30 -19.79 -11.26
CA THR A 380 14.59 -20.32 -12.44
C THR A 380 14.15 -21.78 -12.27
N GLY A 381 15.01 -22.66 -11.77
CA GLY A 381 14.70 -24.09 -11.64
C GLY A 381 13.52 -24.38 -10.70
N ASN A 382 13.50 -23.74 -9.53
CA ASN A 382 12.40 -23.89 -8.56
C ASN A 382 11.11 -23.24 -9.07
N LEU A 383 11.21 -22.10 -9.75
CA LEU A 383 10.06 -21.43 -10.35
C LEU A 383 9.31 -22.34 -11.33
N VAL A 384 10.03 -23.03 -12.22
CA VAL A 384 9.42 -23.92 -13.23
C VAL A 384 8.58 -25.00 -12.55
N SER A 385 9.13 -25.67 -11.54
CA SER A 385 8.40 -26.70 -10.77
C SER A 385 7.17 -26.11 -10.07
N ASN A 386 7.33 -24.99 -9.37
CA ASN A 386 6.24 -24.36 -8.61
C ASN A 386 5.12 -23.85 -9.53
N LEU A 387 5.45 -23.35 -10.71
CA LEU A 387 4.47 -22.94 -11.70
C LEU A 387 3.68 -24.13 -12.26
N GLY A 388 4.35 -25.27 -12.46
CA GLY A 388 3.69 -26.52 -12.85
C GLY A 388 2.68 -26.98 -11.80
N ASP A 389 3.11 -27.09 -10.55
CA ASP A 389 2.25 -27.47 -9.42
C ASP A 389 1.07 -26.49 -9.25
N PHE A 390 1.34 -25.18 -9.35
CA PHE A 390 0.31 -24.14 -9.30
C PHE A 390 -0.68 -24.24 -10.46
N ALA A 391 -0.22 -24.51 -11.68
CA ALA A 391 -1.08 -24.69 -12.84
C ALA A 391 -1.94 -25.95 -12.72
N GLU A 392 -1.39 -27.06 -12.21
CA GLU A 392 -2.16 -28.28 -11.92
C GLU A 392 -3.28 -28.00 -10.91
N ASP A 393 -2.97 -27.30 -9.83
CA ASP A 393 -3.93 -26.93 -8.79
C ASP A 393 -5.08 -26.06 -9.32
N LEU A 394 -4.76 -25.04 -10.12
CA LEU A 394 -5.75 -24.17 -10.76
C LEU A 394 -6.57 -24.90 -11.84
N SER A 395 -6.08 -26.03 -12.36
CA SER A 395 -6.78 -26.81 -13.39
C SER A 395 -7.84 -27.76 -12.87
N ILE A 396 -8.03 -27.82 -11.55
CA ILE A 396 -9.06 -28.65 -10.92
C ILE A 396 -10.43 -27.97 -11.09
N GLU A 397 -11.20 -28.35 -12.12
CA GLU A 397 -12.53 -27.76 -12.42
C GLU A 397 -13.50 -27.79 -11.23
N SER A 398 -13.46 -28.85 -10.40
CA SER A 398 -14.33 -28.95 -9.22
C SER A 398 -14.02 -27.89 -8.15
N LYS A 399 -12.78 -27.39 -8.15
CA LYS A 399 -12.29 -26.35 -7.25
C LYS A 399 -12.51 -24.96 -7.83
N PHE A 400 -12.39 -24.81 -9.15
CA PHE A 400 -12.49 -23.53 -9.86
C PHE A 400 -13.50 -23.58 -11.03
N PRO A 401 -14.80 -23.78 -10.76
CA PRO A 401 -15.79 -24.08 -11.80
C PRO A 401 -16.10 -22.91 -12.75
N VAL A 402 -15.78 -21.67 -12.37
CA VAL A 402 -16.08 -20.44 -13.15
C VAL A 402 -14.83 -19.63 -13.48
N LEU A 403 -13.63 -20.25 -13.38
CA LEU A 403 -12.38 -19.57 -13.71
C LEU A 403 -12.36 -19.20 -15.19
N GLU A 404 -12.24 -17.91 -15.48
CA GLU A 404 -12.27 -17.34 -16.82
C GLU A 404 -10.89 -16.85 -17.25
N SER A 405 -10.10 -16.28 -16.34
CA SER A 405 -8.81 -15.70 -16.67
C SER A 405 -7.72 -16.04 -15.65
N VAL A 406 -6.53 -16.34 -16.17
CA VAL A 406 -5.30 -16.47 -15.38
C VAL A 406 -4.23 -15.61 -16.04
N SER A 407 -3.73 -14.63 -15.31
CA SER A 407 -2.65 -13.76 -15.74
C SER A 407 -1.41 -13.99 -14.90
N ILE A 408 -0.29 -14.33 -15.54
CA ILE A 408 1.00 -14.50 -14.87
C ILE A 408 1.98 -13.47 -15.47
N SER A 409 2.46 -12.58 -14.62
CA SER A 409 3.48 -11.58 -14.95
C SER A 409 4.73 -11.86 -14.15
N ILE A 410 5.84 -12.12 -14.84
CA ILE A 410 7.14 -12.35 -14.21
C ILE A 410 8.01 -11.13 -14.45
N CYS A 411 8.49 -10.51 -13.38
CA CYS A 411 9.45 -9.42 -13.40
C CYS A 411 10.83 -9.97 -13.03
N LEU A 412 11.79 -9.81 -13.92
CA LEU A 412 13.18 -10.18 -13.66
C LEU A 412 13.84 -9.05 -12.90
N ASP A 413 14.30 -9.33 -11.69
CA ASP A 413 15.12 -8.41 -10.92
C ASP A 413 16.59 -8.84 -11.04
N GLU A 414 17.39 -8.00 -11.71
CA GLU A 414 18.81 -8.24 -11.95
C GLU A 414 19.69 -7.83 -10.76
N ASP A 415 19.14 -7.07 -9.81
CA ASP A 415 19.85 -6.43 -8.70
C ASP A 415 19.51 -7.09 -7.35
N GLY A 416 19.24 -8.41 -7.35
CA GLY A 416 18.96 -9.18 -6.13
C GLY A 416 20.00 -9.04 -5.01
N GLU A 417 21.15 -8.48 -5.33
CA GLU A 417 22.09 -7.90 -4.38
C GLU A 417 22.04 -6.37 -4.52
N SER A 418 21.54 -5.70 -3.48
CA SER A 418 21.47 -4.23 -3.36
C SER A 418 22.69 -3.58 -3.99
N SER A 419 22.48 -2.71 -4.98
CA SER A 419 23.47 -2.01 -5.79
C SER A 419 24.41 -1.04 -5.03
N ASP A 420 24.65 -1.28 -3.74
CA ASP A 420 25.54 -0.50 -2.88
C ASP A 420 27.00 -1.01 -2.91
N SER A 421 27.34 -2.07 -3.68
CA SER A 421 28.75 -2.44 -3.89
C SER A 421 29.36 -1.56 -4.99
N SER A 422 30.08 -0.53 -4.56
CA SER A 422 30.88 0.34 -5.42
C SER A 422 32.18 -0.34 -5.91
N GLU A 423 32.17 -1.65 -6.17
CA GLU A 423 33.34 -2.35 -6.71
C GLU A 423 33.33 -2.20 -8.24
N GLU A 424 34.24 -1.36 -8.71
CA GLU A 424 34.27 -0.72 -10.04
C GLU A 424 34.81 -1.64 -11.16
N ASP A 425 34.15 -1.54 -12.31
CA ASP A 425 34.60 -1.76 -13.70
C ASP A 425 35.06 -3.14 -14.20
N GLU A 426 35.73 -3.99 -13.40
CA GLU A 426 36.21 -5.30 -13.93
C GLU A 426 35.10 -6.36 -14.07
N GLU A 427 33.97 -6.21 -13.37
CA GLU A 427 32.85 -7.18 -13.42
C GLU A 427 31.80 -6.88 -14.49
N LYS A 428 31.95 -5.82 -15.29
CA LYS A 428 30.90 -5.42 -16.23
C LYS A 428 30.70 -6.41 -17.37
N GLU A 429 31.78 -6.97 -17.91
CA GLU A 429 31.71 -7.93 -19.03
C GLU A 429 31.13 -9.27 -18.57
N ASP A 430 31.54 -9.75 -17.40
CA ASP A 430 30.98 -10.95 -16.78
C ASP A 430 29.49 -10.76 -16.44
N ARG A 431 29.09 -9.56 -16.04
CA ARG A 431 27.68 -9.23 -15.77
C ARG A 431 26.83 -9.23 -17.04
N GLU A 432 27.32 -8.73 -18.17
CA GLU A 432 26.59 -8.79 -19.45
C GLU A 432 26.47 -10.22 -19.98
N ALA A 433 27.53 -11.03 -19.87
CA ALA A 433 27.48 -12.45 -20.25
C ALA A 433 26.47 -13.23 -19.39
N TYR A 434 26.45 -12.97 -18.08
CA TYR A 434 25.48 -13.56 -17.15
C TYR A 434 24.04 -13.12 -17.47
N LYS A 435 23.83 -11.86 -17.86
CA LYS A 435 22.51 -11.37 -18.31
C LYS A 435 22.03 -12.09 -19.56
N GLU A 436 22.90 -12.30 -20.54
CA GLU A 436 22.54 -12.99 -21.78
C GLU A 436 22.21 -14.47 -21.53
N GLU A 437 22.98 -15.14 -20.68
CA GLU A 437 22.69 -16.52 -20.23
C GLU A 437 21.34 -16.58 -19.50
N THR A 438 21.11 -15.66 -18.58
CA THR A 438 19.85 -15.54 -17.84
C THR A 438 18.68 -15.33 -18.78
N ARG A 439 18.75 -14.35 -19.70
CA ARG A 439 17.73 -14.10 -20.72
C ARG A 439 17.46 -15.33 -21.58
N SER A 440 18.50 -16.08 -21.96
CA SER A 440 18.37 -17.33 -22.72
C SER A 440 17.58 -18.38 -21.94
N VAL A 441 17.85 -18.56 -20.63
CA VAL A 441 17.06 -19.44 -19.75
C VAL A 441 15.60 -19.00 -19.70
N TRP A 442 15.32 -17.70 -19.64
CA TRP A 442 13.94 -17.17 -19.60
C TRP A 442 13.20 -17.28 -20.92
N GLN A 443 13.86 -17.03 -22.05
CA GLN A 443 13.30 -17.30 -23.38
C GLN A 443 13.01 -18.81 -23.56
N SER A 444 13.77 -19.66 -22.86
CA SER A 444 13.56 -21.11 -22.85
C SER A 444 12.49 -21.57 -21.87
N LEU A 445 11.99 -20.69 -20.98
CA LEU A 445 10.93 -20.98 -20.03
C LEU A 445 9.62 -21.08 -20.82
N ARG A 446 9.41 -22.28 -21.35
CA ARG A 446 8.28 -22.58 -22.21
C ARG A 446 6.99 -22.44 -21.41
N THR A 447 5.92 -22.05 -22.08
CA THR A 447 4.54 -22.14 -21.57
C THR A 447 4.09 -23.59 -21.31
N THR A 448 4.99 -24.58 -21.41
CA THR A 448 4.68 -26.00 -21.21
C THR A 448 4.26 -26.30 -19.79
N GLU A 449 4.81 -25.61 -18.79
CA GLU A 449 4.40 -25.81 -17.38
C GLU A 449 2.97 -25.32 -17.13
N LEU A 450 2.50 -24.38 -17.95
CA LEU A 450 1.12 -23.87 -17.92
C LEU A 450 0.20 -24.66 -18.86
N ALA A 451 0.67 -25.77 -19.43
CA ALA A 451 -0.13 -26.62 -20.31
C ALA A 451 -1.45 -27.10 -19.67
N PRO A 452 -1.50 -27.48 -18.37
CA PRO A 452 -2.75 -27.87 -17.71
C PRO A 452 -3.84 -26.79 -17.83
N LEU A 453 -3.49 -25.52 -17.60
CA LEU A 453 -4.41 -24.39 -17.71
C LEU A 453 -4.89 -24.17 -19.14
N SER A 454 -3.97 -24.27 -20.11
CA SER A 454 -4.32 -24.14 -21.53
C SER A 454 -5.25 -25.26 -22.02
N ALA A 455 -5.17 -26.44 -21.40
CA ALA A 455 -5.97 -27.61 -21.78
C ALA A 455 -7.44 -27.50 -21.38
N LEU A 456 -7.78 -26.64 -20.41
CA LEU A 456 -9.17 -26.38 -20.01
C LEU A 456 -9.99 -25.76 -21.14
N GLY A 457 -9.35 -25.02 -22.05
CA GLY A 457 -9.99 -24.38 -23.22
C GLY A 457 -10.98 -23.25 -22.90
N THR A 458 -11.47 -23.16 -21.65
CA THR A 458 -12.36 -22.10 -21.14
C THR A 458 -11.59 -20.96 -20.48
N VAL A 459 -10.35 -21.20 -20.06
CA VAL A 459 -9.51 -20.22 -19.34
C VAL A 459 -8.65 -19.43 -20.33
N CYS A 460 -8.77 -18.11 -20.28
CA CYS A 460 -7.88 -17.19 -20.96
C CYS A 460 -6.57 -17.05 -20.16
N LEU A 461 -5.52 -17.70 -20.64
CA LEU A 461 -4.18 -17.59 -20.06
C LEU A 461 -3.40 -16.44 -20.71
N SER A 462 -3.00 -15.45 -19.91
CA SER A 462 -2.01 -14.45 -20.32
C SER A 462 -0.72 -14.63 -19.54
N TYR A 463 0.40 -14.68 -20.25
CA TYR A 463 1.73 -14.82 -19.67
C TYR A 463 2.61 -13.70 -20.21
N SER A 464 3.37 -13.04 -19.34
CA SER A 464 4.38 -12.07 -19.77
C SER A 464 5.62 -12.13 -18.89
N VAL A 465 6.78 -11.98 -19.51
CA VAL A 465 8.06 -11.83 -18.81
C VAL A 465 8.58 -10.42 -19.11
N LYS A 466 8.92 -9.68 -18.06
CA LYS A 466 9.34 -8.29 -18.15
C LYS A 466 10.64 -8.07 -17.39
N GLU A 467 11.45 -7.15 -17.88
CA GLU A 467 12.56 -6.58 -17.10
C GLU A 467 12.03 -5.62 -16.02
N VAL A 468 12.83 -5.26 -15.01
CA VAL A 468 12.49 -4.24 -14.00
C VAL A 468 12.02 -2.93 -14.65
N ASP A 469 12.64 -2.55 -15.77
CA ASP A 469 12.32 -1.34 -16.53
C ASP A 469 10.97 -1.45 -17.30
N GLY A 470 10.30 -2.59 -17.23
CA GLY A 470 9.01 -2.85 -17.86
C GLY A 470 9.06 -3.30 -19.31
N ASN A 471 10.27 -3.48 -19.88
CA ASN A 471 10.44 -4.02 -21.22
C ASN A 471 9.96 -5.48 -21.26
N ILE A 472 9.05 -5.79 -22.20
CA ILE A 472 8.55 -7.15 -22.38
C ILE A 472 9.60 -7.98 -23.13
N ILE A 473 10.00 -9.09 -22.54
CA ILE A 473 10.91 -10.09 -23.12
C ILE A 473 10.10 -11.14 -23.89
N VAL A 474 9.00 -11.63 -23.29
CA VAL A 474 8.09 -12.66 -23.82
C VAL A 474 6.65 -12.26 -23.62
#